data_AF-A0A4R5KC25-F1
#
_entry.id   AF-A0A4R5KC25-F1
#
_cell.length_a   1.000
_cell.length_b   1.000
_cell.length_c   1.000
_cell.angle_alpha   90.00
_cell.angle_beta   90.00
_cell.angle_gamma   90.00
#
_symmetry.space_group_name_H-M   'P 1'
#
loop_
_entity.id
_entity.type
_entity.pdbx_description
1 polymer ?
#
loop_
_entity_poly.entity_id
_entity_poly.type
_entity_poly.pdbx_seq_one_letter_code
_entity_poly.pdbx_strand_id
1 'polypeptide(L)'
;MEKLVGTIGERKRDGQTASVGAYTPAKADECQCRRHAFGAASKPVCLSEPQHRRVQTMKQIILITDGCSNVGISPVIAAAQAKAEGIVVNVIGLLDSGFSAEHGAEEINEIAGAGGGMSRIVTTDQLSQTVQMMTRKTVTQSIQQVIGKELQQILGDSRIESLPPDKRSEVVQVMDDLTETTDLRIALLIDTSASMKPKLQAVKEAIYDLQLSLQARAGVSKTAVFHFPGSTLPQLDVEMDLDWTTNLANLNRLFYKLNMKGTTPTGPALIKVIEFMTGGISDDIRNEENEADNQGHAPGRTRKGKDGMLSDYVV
;
A
#
# COMPACT_ATOMS: atom_id res chain seq x y z
N MET A 1 40.51 -4.12 56.85
CA MET A 1 39.31 -3.36 56.44
C MET A 1 38.57 -4.23 55.43
N GLU A 2 37.64 -5.04 55.94
CA GLU A 2 36.18 -4.99 55.61
C GLU A 2 35.90 -5.76 54.31
N LYS A 3 35.43 -7.03 54.30
CA LYS A 3 34.12 -7.59 54.75
C LYS A 3 32.92 -6.73 54.37
N LEU A 4 32.11 -7.21 53.41
CA LEU A 4 30.65 -7.46 53.50
C LEU A 4 30.00 -7.44 52.11
N VAL A 5 29.56 -8.60 51.60
CA VAL A 5 28.34 -8.71 50.79
C VAL A 5 27.62 -9.99 51.21
N GLY A 6 26.35 -9.83 51.53
CA GLY A 6 25.55 -10.71 52.36
C GLY A 6 24.96 -11.93 51.67
N THR A 7 24.88 -12.98 52.47
CA THR A 7 24.08 -14.19 52.27
C THR A 7 22.60 -13.86 52.51
N ILE A 8 21.73 -14.12 51.53
CA ILE A 8 20.27 -14.08 51.72
C ILE A 8 19.77 -15.52 51.87
N GLY A 9 19.24 -15.78 53.05
CA GLY A 9 18.73 -17.08 53.49
C GLY A 9 17.38 -17.44 52.91
N GLU A 10 17.21 -18.75 52.78
CA GLU A 10 16.00 -19.48 52.44
C GLU A 10 14.84 -19.11 53.38
N ARG A 11 13.66 -18.87 52.80
CA ARG A 11 12.38 -18.90 53.53
C ARG A 11 11.43 -19.89 52.86
N LYS A 12 11.04 -20.89 53.67
CA LYS A 12 10.03 -21.92 53.43
C LYS A 12 8.72 -21.34 52.90
N ARG A 13 8.13 -22.02 51.92
CA ARG A 13 6.73 -21.87 51.50
C ARG A 13 5.97 -23.11 51.98
N ASP A 14 5.20 -22.94 53.05
CA ASP A 14 4.08 -23.82 53.39
C ASP A 14 2.79 -23.11 52.96
N GLY A 15 1.87 -23.89 52.39
CA GLY A 15 0.87 -23.39 51.47
C GLY A 15 -0.42 -22.86 52.07
N GLN A 16 -1.28 -22.35 51.18
CA GLN A 16 -2.71 -22.49 51.34
C GLN A 16 -3.43 -22.32 50.00
N THR A 17 -4.39 -23.21 49.84
CA THR A 17 -5.36 -23.41 48.76
C THR A 17 -6.17 -22.16 48.42
N ALA A 18 -6.31 -21.87 47.12
CA ALA A 18 -7.44 -21.12 46.60
C ALA A 18 -7.93 -21.77 45.29
N SER A 19 -9.22 -22.05 45.28
CA SER A 19 -10.01 -22.78 44.30
C SER A 19 -9.92 -22.25 42.86
N VAL A 20 -9.87 -23.19 41.92
CA VAL A 20 -10.05 -22.97 40.47
C VAL A 20 -11.49 -22.47 40.24
N GLY A 21 -11.64 -21.17 39.99
CA GLY A 21 -12.87 -20.57 39.49
C GLY A 21 -12.96 -20.78 37.99
N ALA A 22 -13.98 -21.52 37.55
CA ALA A 22 -14.29 -21.75 36.15
C ALA A 22 -14.56 -20.42 35.42
N TYR A 23 -13.85 -20.20 34.31
CA TYR A 23 -14.09 -19.10 33.39
C TYR A 23 -15.26 -19.49 32.48
N THR A 24 -16.47 -19.06 32.84
CA THR A 24 -17.65 -19.12 31.95
C THR A 24 -17.58 -17.97 30.95
N PRO A 25 -17.72 -18.19 29.63
CA PRO A 25 -17.75 -17.11 28.65
C PRO A 25 -19.02 -16.27 28.83
N ALA A 26 -18.84 -14.95 28.83
CA ALA A 26 -19.93 -13.99 28.88
C ALA A 26 -20.87 -14.22 27.68
N LYS A 27 -22.16 -14.37 28.00
CA LYS A 27 -23.24 -14.50 27.04
C LYS A 27 -23.34 -13.24 26.18
N ALA A 28 -23.59 -13.45 24.90
CA ALA A 28 -24.04 -12.43 23.96
C ALA A 28 -25.23 -11.65 24.55
N ASP A 29 -25.13 -10.33 24.53
CA ASP A 29 -26.22 -9.43 24.92
C ASP A 29 -27.42 -9.63 23.97
N GLU A 30 -28.45 -10.29 24.48
CA GLU A 30 -29.80 -10.28 23.92
C GLU A 30 -30.34 -8.85 23.97
N CYS A 31 -30.47 -8.22 22.81
CA CYS A 31 -31.15 -6.94 22.66
C CYS A 31 -32.65 -7.12 22.96
N GLN A 32 -33.06 -6.68 24.14
CA GLN A 32 -34.42 -6.81 24.66
C GLN A 32 -35.35 -5.76 24.01
N CYS A 33 -35.99 -6.10 22.88
CA CYS A 33 -37.02 -5.25 22.28
C CYS A 33 -38.30 -5.23 23.14
N ARG A 34 -38.50 -4.18 23.94
CA ARG A 34 -39.79 -3.86 24.58
C ARG A 34 -40.83 -3.54 23.49
N ARG A 35 -41.88 -4.36 23.42
CA ARG A 35 -43.09 -4.05 22.61
C ARG A 35 -43.92 -3.00 23.35
N HIS A 36 -43.93 -1.77 22.85
CA HIS A 36 -45.05 -0.86 23.09
C HIS A 36 -46.11 -1.12 22.01
N ALA A 37 -47.27 -1.60 22.44
CA ALA A 37 -48.48 -1.59 21.65
C ALA A 37 -48.96 -0.15 21.53
N PHE A 38 -49.12 0.38 20.32
CA PHE A 38 -50.21 1.25 19.86
C PHE A 38 -49.88 1.80 18.46
N GLY A 39 -50.74 1.51 17.48
CA GLY A 39 -51.12 2.41 16.39
C GLY A 39 -50.10 2.80 15.30
N ALA A 40 -50.45 2.43 14.06
CA ALA A 40 -49.99 2.98 12.78
C ALA A 40 -48.63 2.52 12.22
N ALA A 41 -48.66 2.27 10.91
CA ALA A 41 -47.59 1.71 10.12
C ALA A 41 -46.37 2.63 10.05
N SER A 42 -45.33 2.28 10.79
CA SER A 42 -43.95 2.72 10.53
C SER A 42 -43.05 1.51 10.65
N LYS A 43 -42.43 1.11 9.54
CA LYS A 43 -41.42 0.03 9.52
C LYS A 43 -40.34 0.36 10.56
N PRO A 44 -39.86 -0.63 11.35
CA PRO A 44 -38.72 -0.41 12.20
C PRO A 44 -37.52 -0.05 11.32
N VAL A 45 -37.00 1.17 11.49
CA VAL A 45 -35.71 1.56 10.93
C VAL A 45 -34.67 0.77 11.73
N CYS A 46 -34.24 -0.35 11.18
CA CYS A 46 -32.97 -0.95 11.57
C CYS A 46 -31.91 0.13 11.36
N LEU A 47 -31.29 0.60 12.44
CA LEU A 47 -30.10 1.43 12.36
C LEU A 47 -29.07 0.60 11.60
N SER A 48 -28.91 0.92 10.32
CA SER A 48 -27.91 0.32 9.45
C SER A 48 -26.54 0.45 10.11
N GLU A 49 -25.75 -0.61 9.97
CA GLU A 49 -24.33 -0.68 10.30
C GLU A 49 -23.59 0.63 9.95
N PRO A 50 -22.54 1.03 10.71
CA PRO A 50 -21.82 2.25 10.45
C PRO A 50 -21.22 2.21 9.03
N GLN A 51 -21.80 3.01 8.14
CA GLN A 51 -21.37 3.12 6.75
C GLN A 51 -19.91 3.58 6.69
N HIS A 52 -19.06 2.67 6.23
CA HIS A 52 -17.76 2.88 5.59
C HIS A 52 -17.01 4.19 5.89
N ARG A 53 -16.13 4.16 6.90
CA ARG A 53 -14.90 4.96 6.87
C ARG A 53 -13.88 4.29 5.94
N ARG A 54 -14.17 4.20 4.64
CA ARG A 54 -13.18 3.71 3.65
C ARG A 54 -12.19 4.84 3.42
N VAL A 55 -11.08 4.86 4.17
CA VAL A 55 -9.89 5.54 3.66
C VAL A 55 -9.56 4.81 2.36
N GLN A 56 -9.68 5.51 1.24
CA GLN A 56 -9.35 4.95 -0.07
C GLN A 56 -7.95 4.34 -0.02
N THR A 57 -7.78 3.19 -0.67
CA THR A 57 -6.46 2.58 -0.82
C THR A 57 -5.45 3.62 -1.29
N MET A 58 -4.39 3.78 -0.50
CA MET A 58 -3.34 4.75 -0.78
C MET A 58 -2.50 4.25 -1.94
N LYS A 59 -2.27 5.12 -2.93
CA LYS A 59 -1.52 4.79 -4.15
C LYS A 59 -0.26 5.62 -4.23
N GLN A 60 0.87 4.96 -4.45
CA GLN A 60 2.15 5.63 -4.61
C GLN A 60 2.94 5.05 -5.77
N ILE A 61 3.63 5.92 -6.49
CA ILE A 61 4.70 5.56 -7.42
C ILE A 61 6.02 5.99 -6.79
N ILE A 62 7.00 5.10 -6.78
CA ILE A 62 8.37 5.43 -6.37
C ILE A 62 9.26 5.28 -7.60
N LEU A 63 9.66 6.41 -8.18
CA LEU A 63 10.58 6.49 -9.30
C LEU A 63 12.02 6.45 -8.78
N ILE A 64 12.82 5.50 -9.24
CA ILE A 64 14.25 5.40 -8.95
C ILE A 64 15.01 5.61 -10.25
N THR A 65 15.81 6.67 -10.33
CA THR A 65 16.60 7.00 -11.52
C THR A 65 17.96 7.57 -11.13
N ASP A 66 18.95 7.45 -12.01
CA ASP A 66 20.28 8.03 -11.85
C ASP A 66 20.59 9.12 -12.87
N GLY A 67 19.60 9.55 -13.65
CA GLY A 67 19.80 10.47 -14.75
C GLY A 67 18.55 11.24 -15.13
N CYS A 68 18.79 12.31 -15.87
CA CYS A 68 17.79 13.23 -16.36
C CYS A 68 17.72 13.04 -17.87
N SER A 69 16.74 12.29 -18.37
CA SER A 69 16.44 12.34 -19.80
C SER A 69 14.96 12.50 -20.03
N ASN A 70 14.65 13.38 -20.97
CA ASN A 70 13.32 13.73 -21.40
C ASN A 70 13.11 13.28 -22.85
N VAL A 71 12.98 11.97 -23.05
CA VAL A 71 12.46 11.46 -24.33
C VAL A 71 10.95 11.26 -24.20
N GLY A 72 10.20 11.92 -25.08
CA GLY A 72 8.75 11.87 -25.11
C GLY A 72 8.10 12.97 -24.25
N ILE A 73 6.98 12.62 -23.60
CA ILE A 73 6.24 13.56 -22.75
C ILE A 73 7.06 13.97 -21.53
N SER A 74 6.86 15.20 -21.05
CA SER A 74 7.52 15.67 -19.82
C SER A 74 7.12 14.82 -18.62
N PRO A 75 8.08 14.33 -17.80
CA PRO A 75 7.78 13.57 -16.59
C PRO A 75 7.05 14.40 -15.53
N VAL A 76 7.22 15.72 -15.52
CA VAL A 76 6.50 16.64 -14.63
C VAL A 76 5.01 16.65 -14.95
N ILE A 77 4.65 16.67 -16.25
CA ILE A 77 3.25 16.61 -16.70
C ILE A 77 2.63 15.26 -16.33
N ALA A 78 3.37 14.17 -16.56
CA ALA A 78 2.91 12.82 -16.19
C ALA A 78 2.70 12.69 -14.67
N ALA A 79 3.59 13.26 -13.85
CA ALA A 79 3.43 13.27 -12.39
C ALA A 79 2.24 14.12 -11.93
N ALA A 80 1.98 15.27 -12.57
CA ALA A 80 0.79 16.07 -12.30
C ALA A 80 -0.51 15.29 -12.59
N GLN A 81 -0.52 14.49 -13.67
CA GLN A 81 -1.63 13.60 -13.98
C GLN A 81 -1.78 12.50 -12.91
N ALA A 82 -0.69 11.88 -12.45
CA ALA A 82 -0.75 10.89 -11.37
C ALA A 82 -1.44 11.46 -10.11
N LYS A 83 -1.07 12.68 -9.73
CA LYS A 83 -1.67 13.38 -8.58
C LYS A 83 -3.16 13.65 -8.76
N ALA A 84 -3.60 14.00 -9.98
CA ALA A 84 -5.02 14.17 -10.29
C ALA A 84 -5.81 12.86 -10.12
N GLU A 85 -5.18 11.72 -10.38
CA GLU A 85 -5.73 10.36 -10.17
C GLU A 85 -5.59 9.85 -8.71
N GLY A 86 -5.15 10.71 -7.77
CA GLY A 86 -4.95 10.34 -6.36
C GLY A 86 -3.72 9.44 -6.12
N ILE A 87 -2.75 9.46 -7.04
CA ILE A 87 -1.50 8.70 -6.93
C ILE A 87 -0.37 9.67 -6.58
N VAL A 88 0.34 9.40 -5.49
CA VAL A 88 1.49 10.22 -5.10
C VAL A 88 2.77 9.73 -5.77
N VAL A 89 3.55 10.64 -6.38
CA VAL A 89 4.83 10.29 -7.02
C VAL A 89 6.00 10.74 -6.15
N ASN A 90 6.77 9.78 -5.65
CA ASN A 90 8.04 10.01 -4.98
C ASN A 90 9.18 9.74 -5.96
N VAL A 91 10.27 10.51 -5.88
CA VAL A 91 11.42 10.37 -6.79
C VAL A 91 12.72 10.22 -6.01
N ILE A 92 13.53 9.24 -6.36
CA ILE A 92 14.83 8.99 -5.77
C ILE A 92 15.88 9.06 -6.87
N GLY A 93 16.75 10.06 -6.77
CA GLY A 93 17.93 10.21 -7.60
C GLY A 93 19.12 9.47 -7.00
N LEU A 94 19.74 8.57 -7.74
CA LEU A 94 20.96 7.88 -7.32
C LEU A 94 22.21 8.65 -7.75
N LEU A 95 23.05 9.02 -6.78
CA LEU A 95 24.33 9.67 -7.04
C LEU A 95 25.27 8.76 -7.81
N ASP A 96 25.93 9.35 -8.81
CA ASP A 96 27.07 8.77 -9.51
C ASP A 96 28.13 9.84 -9.73
N SER A 97 29.34 9.38 -10.01
CA SER A 97 30.50 10.16 -10.48
C SER A 97 30.21 11.07 -11.69
N GLY A 98 29.15 10.82 -12.45
CA GLY A 98 28.69 11.64 -13.58
C GLY A 98 27.38 12.40 -13.37
N PHE A 99 26.75 12.33 -12.19
CA PHE A 99 25.51 13.05 -11.93
C PHE A 99 25.80 14.56 -11.76
N SER A 100 25.29 15.39 -12.66
CA SER A 100 25.32 16.84 -12.46
C SER A 100 24.32 17.20 -11.38
N ALA A 101 24.82 17.32 -10.15
CA ALA A 101 24.03 17.45 -8.94
C ALA A 101 23.00 18.59 -8.98
N GLU A 102 23.30 19.66 -9.72
CA GLU A 102 22.46 20.85 -9.75
C GLU A 102 21.23 20.67 -10.66
N HIS A 103 21.44 20.30 -11.92
CA HIS A 103 20.34 20.14 -12.89
C HIS A 103 19.48 18.92 -12.58
N GLY A 104 20.09 17.84 -12.07
CA GLY A 104 19.34 16.65 -11.72
C GLY A 104 18.53 16.75 -10.43
N ALA A 105 18.96 17.60 -9.49
CA ALA A 105 18.17 17.87 -8.28
C ALA A 105 16.89 18.64 -8.58
N GLU A 106 16.96 19.62 -9.49
CA GLU A 106 15.82 20.44 -9.86
C GLU A 106 14.74 19.58 -10.54
N GLU A 107 15.11 18.79 -11.55
CA GLU A 107 14.14 17.96 -12.28
C GLU A 107 13.43 16.95 -11.36
N ILE A 108 14.15 16.18 -10.54
CA ILE A 108 13.50 15.20 -9.65
C ILE A 108 12.59 15.89 -8.62
N ASN A 109 12.93 17.11 -8.21
CA ASN A 109 12.13 17.90 -7.29
C ASN A 109 10.86 18.44 -7.96
N GLU A 110 10.95 18.87 -9.22
CA GLU A 110 9.79 19.27 -10.01
C GLU A 110 8.82 18.09 -10.23
N ILE A 111 9.34 16.92 -10.61
CA ILE A 111 8.53 15.70 -10.81
C ILE A 111 7.81 15.34 -9.51
N ALA A 112 8.54 15.24 -8.38
CA ALA A 112 7.95 14.91 -7.09
C ALA A 112 6.94 15.97 -6.62
N GLY A 113 7.25 17.26 -6.80
CA GLY A 113 6.37 18.37 -6.45
C GLY A 113 5.06 18.36 -7.24
N ALA A 114 5.14 18.12 -8.55
CA ALA A 114 3.98 17.95 -9.42
C ALA A 114 3.15 16.72 -9.03
N GLY A 115 3.82 15.63 -8.67
CA GLY A 115 3.19 14.40 -8.18
C GLY A 115 2.72 14.43 -6.71
N GLY A 116 2.96 15.53 -5.99
CA GLY A 116 2.56 15.69 -4.58
C GLY A 116 3.35 14.83 -3.59
N GLY A 117 4.50 14.28 -4.00
CA GLY A 117 5.38 13.47 -3.16
C GLY A 117 6.66 14.20 -2.79
N MET A 118 7.70 13.43 -2.49
CA MET A 118 9.02 13.94 -2.11
C MET A 118 10.10 13.48 -3.09
N SER A 119 11.17 14.28 -3.18
CA SER A 119 12.38 13.91 -3.90
C SER A 119 13.58 13.80 -2.95
N ARG A 120 14.47 12.83 -3.21
CA ARG A 120 15.75 12.72 -2.51
C ARG A 120 16.86 12.25 -3.44
N ILE A 121 18.03 12.85 -3.28
CA ILE A 121 19.27 12.38 -3.88
C ILE A 121 20.01 11.55 -2.84
N VAL A 122 20.37 10.32 -3.18
CA VAL A 122 21.01 9.37 -2.26
C VAL A 122 22.10 8.57 -2.91
N THR A 123 23.02 8.07 -2.10
CA THR A 123 23.96 7.03 -2.50
C THR A 123 23.30 5.65 -2.39
N THR A 124 23.89 4.64 -3.03
CA THR A 124 23.31 3.29 -3.07
C THR A 124 23.17 2.64 -1.69
N ASP A 125 24.07 2.94 -0.76
CA ASP A 125 24.02 2.48 0.65
C ASP A 125 22.86 3.09 1.45
N GLN A 126 22.37 4.26 1.05
CA GLN A 126 21.27 4.97 1.71
C GLN A 126 19.90 4.68 1.07
N LEU A 127 19.88 3.97 -0.06
CA LEU A 127 18.69 3.78 -0.88
C LEU A 127 17.56 3.06 -0.10
N SER A 128 17.85 1.91 0.50
CA SER A 128 16.86 1.11 1.22
C SER A 128 16.14 1.90 2.32
N GLN A 129 16.93 2.56 3.19
CA GLN A 129 16.39 3.39 4.27
C GLN A 129 15.58 4.56 3.75
N THR A 130 16.01 5.16 2.63
CA THR A 130 15.33 6.31 2.04
C THR A 130 14.00 5.91 1.41
N VAL A 131 13.94 4.80 0.68
CA VAL A 131 12.70 4.28 0.10
C VAL A 131 11.64 4.04 1.19
N GLN A 132 12.03 3.38 2.29
CA GLN A 132 11.13 3.13 3.42
C GLN A 132 10.68 4.43 4.10
N MET A 133 11.63 5.32 4.38
CA MET A 133 11.35 6.62 5.03
C MET A 133 10.40 7.46 4.18
N MET A 134 10.64 7.54 2.88
CA MET A 134 9.80 8.32 1.97
C MET A 134 8.40 7.74 1.89
N THR A 135 8.28 6.42 1.73
CA THR A 135 6.98 5.72 1.72
C THR A 135 6.16 6.07 2.95
N ARG A 136 6.73 5.88 4.15
CA ARG A 136 6.04 6.16 5.42
C ARG A 136 5.65 7.62 5.55
N LYS A 137 6.57 8.55 5.28
CA LYS A 137 6.28 9.99 5.39
C LYS A 137 5.17 10.42 4.42
N THR A 138 5.19 9.93 3.19
CA THR A 138 4.17 10.27 2.20
C THR A 138 2.80 9.70 2.58
N VAL A 139 2.74 8.48 3.16
CA VAL A 139 1.49 7.92 3.70
C VAL A 139 0.95 8.81 4.82
N THR A 140 1.77 9.13 5.82
CA THR A 140 1.36 9.97 6.95
C THR A 140 0.90 11.36 6.48
N GLN A 141 1.63 12.00 5.57
CA GLN A 141 1.26 13.31 5.00
C GLN A 141 -0.06 13.26 4.24
N SER A 142 -0.30 12.19 3.48
CA SER A 142 -1.57 12.04 2.75
C SER A 142 -2.75 11.85 3.70
N ILE A 143 -2.58 11.07 4.77
CA ILE A 143 -3.60 10.90 5.81
C ILE A 143 -3.87 12.22 6.53
N GLN A 144 -2.83 12.99 6.86
CA GLN A 144 -2.96 14.34 7.42
C GLN A 144 -3.79 15.25 6.51
N GLN A 145 -3.55 15.21 5.20
CA GLN A 145 -4.29 16.01 4.23
C GLN A 145 -5.77 15.60 4.14
N VAL A 146 -6.06 14.29 4.15
CA VAL A 146 -7.44 13.79 4.13
C VAL A 146 -8.17 14.22 5.41
N ILE A 147 -7.61 13.95 6.58
CA ILE A 147 -8.22 14.32 7.86
C ILE A 147 -8.35 15.84 8.00
N GLY A 148 -7.35 16.60 7.55
CA GLY A 148 -7.42 18.05 7.54
C GLY A 148 -8.61 18.57 6.73
N LYS A 149 -8.89 17.98 5.57
CA LYS A 149 -10.07 18.33 4.75
C LYS A 149 -11.38 17.94 5.44
N GLU A 150 -11.45 16.75 6.05
CA GLU A 150 -12.64 16.30 6.79
C GLU A 150 -12.93 17.20 7.99
N LEU A 151 -11.90 17.56 8.77
CA LEU A 151 -12.03 18.50 9.87
C LEU A 151 -12.49 19.88 9.36
N GLN A 152 -11.95 20.33 8.22
CA GLN A 152 -12.36 21.63 7.67
C GLN A 152 -13.83 21.63 7.21
N GLN A 153 -14.31 20.51 6.65
CA GLN A 153 -15.70 20.35 6.24
C GLN A 153 -16.67 20.31 7.41
N ILE A 154 -16.30 19.65 8.52
CA ILE A 154 -17.16 19.49 9.70
C ILE A 154 -17.11 20.72 10.62
N LEU A 155 -15.93 21.29 10.83
CA LEU A 155 -15.65 22.31 11.85
C LEU A 155 -15.29 23.70 11.27
N GLY A 156 -15.32 23.89 9.95
CA GLY A 156 -14.93 25.15 9.31
C GLY A 156 -13.40 25.35 9.31
N ASP A 157 -12.89 26.56 9.56
CA ASP A 157 -11.45 26.92 9.44
C ASP A 157 -10.51 26.30 10.51
N SER A 158 -10.89 25.18 11.11
CA SER A 158 -10.13 24.51 12.15
C SER A 158 -9.04 23.62 11.53
N ARG A 159 -7.79 24.09 11.55
CA ARG A 159 -6.62 23.23 11.29
C ARG A 159 -6.32 22.33 12.50
N ILE A 160 -5.64 21.21 12.29
CA ILE A 160 -5.26 20.29 13.37
C ILE A 160 -4.47 21.03 14.47
N GLU A 161 -3.63 21.97 14.09
CA GLU A 161 -2.80 22.77 15.00
C GLU A 161 -3.62 23.78 15.83
N SER A 162 -4.84 24.09 15.40
CA SER A 162 -5.77 24.98 16.13
C SER A 162 -6.64 24.24 17.14
N LEU A 163 -6.68 22.91 17.09
CA LEU A 163 -7.46 22.10 18.02
C LEU A 163 -6.86 22.19 19.44
N PRO A 164 -7.71 22.17 20.49
CA PRO A 164 -7.26 22.00 21.87
C PRO A 164 -6.39 20.74 22.05
N PRO A 165 -5.44 20.72 22.99
CA PRO A 165 -4.49 19.61 23.17
C PRO A 165 -5.15 18.22 23.25
N ASP A 166 -6.24 18.08 24.01
CA ASP A 166 -6.93 16.81 24.18
C ASP A 166 -7.51 16.29 22.86
N LYS A 167 -8.13 17.18 22.07
CA LYS A 167 -8.70 16.83 20.77
C LYS A 167 -7.64 16.59 19.71
N ARG A 168 -6.53 17.32 19.78
CA ARG A 168 -5.37 17.08 18.92
C ARG A 168 -4.76 15.71 19.18
N SER A 169 -4.66 15.29 20.44
CA SER A 169 -4.15 13.96 20.81
C SER A 169 -5.04 12.85 20.22
N GLU A 170 -6.35 13.01 20.29
CA GLU A 170 -7.32 12.06 19.69
C GLU A 170 -7.14 11.96 18.17
N VAL A 171 -6.98 13.10 17.48
CA VAL A 171 -6.76 13.13 16.02
C VAL A 171 -5.42 12.48 15.64
N VAL A 172 -4.35 12.75 16.39
CA VAL A 172 -3.02 12.14 16.13
C VAL A 172 -3.08 10.62 16.32
N GLN A 173 -3.77 10.13 17.33
CA GLN A 173 -3.94 8.68 17.53
C GLN A 173 -4.68 8.03 16.35
N VAL A 174 -5.77 8.66 15.89
CA VAL A 174 -6.50 8.18 14.70
C VAL A 174 -5.63 8.20 13.45
N MET A 175 -4.77 9.21 13.30
CA MET A 175 -3.81 9.28 12.18
C MET A 175 -2.80 8.13 12.20
N ASP A 176 -2.28 7.79 13.37
CA ASP A 176 -1.33 6.70 13.54
C ASP A 176 -1.99 5.36 13.22
N ASP A 177 -3.21 5.13 13.73
CA ASP A 177 -4.00 3.92 13.44
C ASP A 177 -4.28 3.78 11.94
N LEU A 178 -4.65 4.88 11.26
CA LEU A 178 -4.88 4.87 9.82
C LEU A 178 -3.58 4.65 9.03
N THR A 179 -2.45 5.18 9.48
CA THR A 179 -1.14 4.96 8.83
C THR A 179 -0.77 3.48 8.83
N GLU A 180 -1.16 2.77 9.88
CA GLU A 180 -0.85 1.35 10.05
C GLU A 180 -1.83 0.42 9.32
N THR A 181 -3.12 0.77 9.32
CA THR A 181 -4.22 -0.10 8.84
C THR A 181 -4.65 0.14 7.40
N THR A 182 -4.35 1.30 6.81
CA THR A 182 -4.82 1.64 5.45
C THR A 182 -4.12 0.79 4.40
N ASP A 183 -4.88 0.29 3.43
CA ASP A 183 -4.32 -0.44 2.29
C ASP A 183 -3.40 0.44 1.46
N LEU A 184 -2.28 -0.12 1.02
CA LEU A 184 -1.23 0.60 0.32
C LEU A 184 -0.85 -0.13 -0.97
N ARG A 185 -0.85 0.57 -2.10
CA ARG A 185 -0.40 0.09 -3.40
C ARG A 185 0.79 0.92 -3.85
N ILE A 186 1.94 0.27 -3.99
CA ILE A 186 3.18 0.90 -4.41
C ILE A 186 3.61 0.34 -5.76
N ALA A 187 3.72 1.19 -6.77
CA ALA A 187 4.39 0.85 -8.02
C ALA A 187 5.83 1.39 -7.98
N LEU A 188 6.80 0.48 -8.04
CA LEU A 188 8.21 0.81 -8.17
C LEU A 188 8.52 0.96 -9.65
N LEU A 189 8.96 2.14 -10.06
CA LEU A 189 9.35 2.44 -11.44
C LEU A 189 10.86 2.68 -11.48
N ILE A 190 11.59 1.77 -12.11
CA ILE A 190 13.05 1.68 -11.98
C ILE A 190 13.73 1.95 -13.31
N ASP A 191 14.67 2.88 -13.27
CA ASP A 191 15.55 3.14 -14.40
C ASP A 191 16.53 1.98 -14.58
N THR A 192 16.67 1.53 -15.82
CA THR A 192 17.58 0.47 -16.26
C THR A 192 18.47 0.94 -17.41
N SER A 193 18.69 2.25 -17.51
CA SER A 193 19.73 2.87 -18.33
C SER A 193 21.10 2.24 -18.09
N ALA A 194 22.03 2.42 -19.02
CA ALA A 194 23.36 1.81 -18.91
C ALA A 194 24.12 2.20 -17.62
N SER A 195 23.89 3.41 -17.10
CA SER A 195 24.49 3.91 -15.84
C SER A 195 23.92 3.27 -14.58
N MET A 196 22.73 2.65 -14.66
CA MET A 196 22.11 1.96 -13.53
C MET A 196 22.73 0.60 -13.23
N LYS A 197 23.52 0.03 -14.16
CA LYS A 197 24.08 -1.32 -14.04
C LYS A 197 24.81 -1.60 -12.72
N PRO A 198 25.72 -0.75 -12.22
CA PRO A 198 26.34 -0.95 -10.92
C PRO A 198 25.38 -0.73 -9.73
N LYS A 199 24.26 -0.01 -9.92
CA LYS A 199 23.32 0.38 -8.88
C LYS A 199 22.18 -0.62 -8.67
N LEU A 200 21.89 -1.45 -9.69
CA LEU A 200 20.77 -2.40 -9.66
C LEU A 200 20.81 -3.38 -8.48
N GLN A 201 21.99 -3.77 -8.00
CA GLN A 201 22.07 -4.65 -6.84
C GLN A 201 21.50 -3.98 -5.59
N ALA A 202 21.88 -2.71 -5.34
CA ALA A 202 21.34 -1.93 -4.23
C ALA A 202 19.84 -1.66 -4.41
N VAL A 203 19.38 -1.46 -5.65
CA VAL A 203 17.94 -1.33 -5.95
C VAL A 203 17.19 -2.60 -5.56
N LYS A 204 17.68 -3.79 -5.94
CA LYS A 204 17.06 -5.07 -5.55
C LYS A 204 16.97 -5.24 -4.05
N GLU A 205 18.04 -4.93 -3.33
CA GLU A 205 18.08 -4.97 -1.87
C GLU A 205 17.06 -3.99 -1.26
N ALA A 206 16.98 -2.77 -1.78
CA ALA A 206 15.99 -1.79 -1.34
C ALA A 206 14.53 -2.24 -1.58
N ILE A 207 14.24 -2.92 -2.69
CA ILE A 207 12.90 -3.50 -2.95
C ILE A 207 12.58 -4.60 -1.95
N TYR A 208 13.55 -5.47 -1.68
CA TYR A 208 13.38 -6.56 -0.72
C TYR A 208 13.13 -6.02 0.69
N ASP A 209 13.92 -5.05 1.13
CA ASP A 209 13.78 -4.40 2.42
C ASP A 209 12.47 -3.60 2.52
N LEU A 210 12.07 -2.90 1.46
CA LEU A 210 10.77 -2.23 1.41
C LEU A 210 9.64 -3.24 1.61
N GLN A 211 9.65 -4.34 0.85
CA GLN A 211 8.59 -5.35 0.95
C GLN A 211 8.53 -5.99 2.35
N LEU A 212 9.67 -6.24 2.99
CA LEU A 212 9.71 -6.66 4.40
C LEU A 212 9.09 -5.61 5.34
N SER A 213 9.43 -4.33 5.16
CA SER A 213 8.85 -3.26 5.97
C SER A 213 7.33 -3.11 5.78
N LEU A 214 6.84 -3.39 4.57
CA LEU A 214 5.42 -3.36 4.23
C LEU A 214 4.64 -4.55 4.80
N GLN A 215 5.27 -5.72 4.90
CA GLN A 215 4.69 -6.91 5.54
C GLN A 215 4.52 -6.75 7.05
N ALA A 216 5.31 -5.87 7.68
CA ALA A 216 5.15 -5.55 9.10
C ALA A 216 3.89 -4.72 9.38
N ARG A 217 3.26 -4.14 8.34
CA ARG A 217 2.05 -3.32 8.50
C ARG A 217 0.81 -4.17 8.73
N ALA A 218 -0.13 -3.66 9.54
CA ALA A 218 -1.44 -4.29 9.71
C ALA A 218 -2.32 -4.25 8.44
N GLY A 219 -2.24 -3.15 7.68
CA GLY A 219 -2.98 -2.96 6.43
C GLY A 219 -2.40 -3.72 5.23
N VAL A 220 -3.22 -4.02 4.23
CA VAL A 220 -2.76 -4.79 3.06
C VAL A 220 -1.86 -3.93 2.18
N SER A 221 -0.60 -4.33 2.06
CA SER A 221 0.38 -3.64 1.21
C SER A 221 0.70 -4.49 -0.01
N LYS A 222 0.42 -3.99 -1.22
CA LYS A 222 0.76 -4.63 -2.49
C LYS A 222 1.80 -3.80 -3.23
N THR A 223 2.77 -4.49 -3.83
CA THR A 223 3.83 -3.86 -4.61
C THR A 223 3.83 -4.40 -6.03
N ALA A 224 4.02 -3.53 -7.02
CA ALA A 224 4.29 -3.89 -8.41
C ALA A 224 5.64 -3.28 -8.82
N VAL A 225 6.37 -3.94 -9.71
CA VAL A 225 7.71 -3.51 -10.15
C VAL A 225 7.73 -3.37 -11.67
N PHE A 226 8.20 -2.22 -12.11
CA PHE A 226 8.36 -1.84 -13.50
C PHE A 226 9.79 -1.37 -13.75
N HIS A 227 10.28 -1.59 -14.96
CA HIS A 227 11.50 -0.97 -15.42
C HIS A 227 11.33 -0.22 -16.74
N PHE A 228 12.17 0.79 -16.93
CA PHE A 228 12.31 1.52 -18.18
C PHE A 228 13.78 1.79 -18.47
N PRO A 229 14.22 1.83 -19.74
CA PRO A 229 13.46 1.49 -20.94
C PRO A 229 13.11 -0.01 -21.00
N GLY A 230 12.00 -0.38 -21.66
CA GLY A 230 11.61 -1.77 -21.82
C GLY A 230 12.60 -2.58 -22.66
N SER A 231 12.89 -3.82 -22.24
CA SER A 231 13.94 -4.65 -22.86
C SER A 231 13.41 -5.59 -23.96
N THR A 232 12.13 -5.96 -23.91
CA THR A 232 11.55 -7.03 -24.74
C THR A 232 11.14 -6.61 -26.15
N LEU A 233 10.63 -5.38 -26.33
CA LEU A 233 10.24 -4.85 -27.64
C LEU A 233 10.86 -3.47 -27.85
N PRO A 234 11.39 -3.16 -29.06
CA PRO A 234 12.04 -1.86 -29.34
C PRO A 234 11.16 -0.62 -29.17
N GLN A 235 9.86 -0.80 -28.95
CA GLN A 235 8.84 0.24 -28.82
C GLN A 235 8.23 0.30 -27.40
N LEU A 236 8.65 -0.58 -26.48
CA LEU A 236 8.12 -0.58 -25.12
C LEU A 236 8.91 0.44 -24.28
N ASP A 237 8.27 1.53 -23.90
CA ASP A 237 8.87 2.52 -23.00
C ASP A 237 9.04 1.98 -21.58
N VAL A 238 8.19 1.03 -21.15
CA VAL A 238 8.21 0.42 -19.82
C VAL A 238 7.82 -1.05 -19.89
N GLU A 239 8.39 -1.88 -19.03
CA GLU A 239 8.06 -3.30 -18.87
C GLU A 239 7.71 -3.61 -17.42
N MET A 240 6.71 -4.46 -17.19
CA MET A 240 6.30 -4.90 -15.86
C MET A 240 7.05 -6.18 -15.50
N ASP A 241 7.97 -6.08 -14.54
CA ASP A 241 8.75 -7.23 -14.06
C ASP A 241 7.94 -8.09 -13.10
N LEU A 242 7.05 -7.46 -12.33
CA LEU A 242 6.25 -8.11 -11.30
C LEU A 242 4.93 -7.35 -11.10
N ASP A 243 3.82 -8.08 -11.26
CA ASP A 243 2.47 -7.60 -10.96
C ASP A 243 2.24 -7.55 -9.44
N TRP A 244 1.12 -6.97 -9.00
CA TRP A 244 0.76 -6.79 -7.59
C TRP A 244 1.02 -8.03 -6.74
N THR A 245 1.99 -7.93 -5.84
CA THR A 245 2.37 -9.02 -4.94
C THR A 245 2.43 -8.53 -3.50
N THR A 246 2.16 -9.45 -2.58
CA THR A 246 2.54 -9.34 -1.16
C THR A 246 3.77 -10.19 -0.83
N ASN A 247 4.24 -11.03 -1.78
CA ASN A 247 5.26 -12.06 -1.56
C ASN A 247 6.61 -11.72 -2.19
N LEU A 248 7.68 -11.97 -1.42
CA LEU A 248 9.09 -11.77 -1.73
C LEU A 248 9.69 -12.83 -2.69
N ALA A 249 9.05 -14.00 -2.83
CA ALA A 249 9.65 -15.19 -3.45
C ALA A 249 10.14 -15.00 -4.89
N ASN A 250 9.55 -14.07 -5.64
CA ASN A 250 9.88 -13.82 -7.04
C ASN A 250 10.86 -12.65 -7.26
N LEU A 251 11.26 -11.92 -6.20
CA LEU A 251 12.10 -10.73 -6.33
C LEU A 251 13.53 -11.04 -6.82
N ASN A 252 14.07 -12.22 -6.50
CA ASN A 252 15.42 -12.62 -6.91
C ASN A 252 15.60 -12.73 -8.42
N ARG A 253 14.50 -12.87 -9.18
CA ARG A 253 14.50 -12.94 -10.64
C ARG A 253 14.35 -11.58 -11.32
N LEU A 254 14.08 -10.51 -10.55
CA LEU A 254 13.99 -9.16 -11.10
C LEU A 254 15.28 -8.81 -11.83
N PHE A 255 15.13 -8.15 -12.98
CA PHE A 255 16.25 -7.67 -13.80
C PHE A 255 17.17 -8.78 -14.35
N TYR A 256 16.72 -10.04 -14.35
CA TYR A 256 17.46 -11.13 -14.99
C TYR A 256 17.33 -11.01 -16.52
N LYS A 257 18.44 -10.70 -17.20
CA LYS A 257 18.55 -10.46 -18.65
C LYS A 257 18.11 -9.07 -19.15
N LEU A 258 18.33 -8.01 -18.37
CA LEU A 258 18.13 -6.65 -18.88
C LEU A 258 19.09 -6.31 -20.02
N ASN A 259 18.55 -5.76 -21.10
CA ASN A 259 19.34 -5.13 -22.15
C ASN A 259 19.43 -3.63 -21.86
N MET A 260 20.38 -3.26 -21.00
CA MET A 260 20.57 -1.88 -20.54
C MET A 260 21.15 -1.01 -21.66
N LYS A 261 20.29 -0.47 -22.53
CA LYS A 261 20.66 0.37 -23.67
C LYS A 261 19.57 1.43 -23.91
N GLY A 262 19.98 2.57 -24.45
CA GLY A 262 19.07 3.59 -24.96
C GLY A 262 18.87 4.78 -24.03
N THR A 263 17.88 5.60 -24.38
CA THR A 263 17.44 6.80 -23.66
C THR A 263 16.47 6.43 -22.54
N THR A 264 16.24 7.33 -21.58
CA THR A 264 15.30 7.10 -20.46
C THR A 264 13.96 7.79 -20.73
N PRO A 265 12.91 7.09 -21.20
CA PRO A 265 11.58 7.68 -21.43
C PRO A 265 10.78 7.77 -20.12
N THR A 266 11.23 8.63 -19.18
CA THR A 266 10.65 8.72 -17.83
C THR A 266 9.17 9.13 -17.85
N GLY A 267 8.80 10.10 -18.68
CA GLY A 267 7.41 10.56 -18.79
C GLY A 267 6.47 9.49 -19.36
N PRO A 268 6.77 8.87 -20.52
CA PRO A 268 5.97 7.77 -21.04
C PRO A 268 5.84 6.60 -20.06
N ALA A 269 6.93 6.26 -19.35
CA ALA A 269 6.91 5.21 -18.35
C ALA A 269 5.96 5.52 -17.17
N LEU A 270 5.96 6.76 -16.67
CA LEU A 270 5.01 7.20 -15.64
C LEU A 270 3.56 7.07 -16.09
N ILE A 271 3.23 7.49 -17.32
CA ILE A 271 1.86 7.37 -17.86
C ILE A 271 1.40 5.92 -17.88
N LYS A 272 2.25 5.00 -18.33
CA LYS A 272 1.93 3.58 -18.37
C LYS A 272 1.70 2.96 -16.98
N VAL A 273 2.49 3.37 -15.99
CA VAL A 273 2.27 2.94 -14.60
C VAL A 273 0.96 3.53 -14.05
N ILE A 274 0.65 4.79 -14.35
CA ILE A 274 -0.63 5.42 -13.97
C ILE A 274 -1.81 4.66 -14.59
N GLU A 275 -1.74 4.34 -15.89
CA GLU A 275 -2.74 3.52 -16.59
C GLU A 275 -2.94 2.16 -15.91
N PHE A 276 -1.86 1.50 -15.50
CA PHE A 276 -1.94 0.23 -14.76
C PHE A 276 -2.60 0.40 -13.38
N MET A 277 -2.22 1.43 -12.62
CA MET A 277 -2.74 1.69 -11.27
C MET A 277 -4.20 2.19 -11.24
N THR A 278 -4.67 2.79 -12.33
CA THR A 278 -6.05 3.27 -12.52
C THR A 278 -6.92 2.23 -13.22
N GLY A 279 -6.39 1.51 -14.20
CA GLY A 279 -7.09 0.46 -14.95
C GLY A 279 -7.54 -0.72 -14.07
N GLY A 280 -6.74 -1.07 -13.05
CA GLY A 280 -7.11 -2.09 -12.06
C GLY A 280 -8.31 -1.74 -11.16
N ILE A 281 -8.76 -0.47 -11.12
CA ILE A 281 -9.97 -0.08 -10.38
C ILE A 281 -11.21 -0.80 -10.94
N SER A 282 -11.21 -1.12 -12.25
CA SER A 282 -12.32 -1.81 -12.91
C SER A 282 -12.47 -3.29 -12.50
N ASP A 283 -11.37 -3.93 -12.08
CA ASP A 283 -11.36 -5.35 -11.72
C ASP A 283 -11.59 -5.59 -10.21
N ASP A 284 -11.18 -4.65 -9.34
CA ASP A 284 -11.48 -4.75 -7.90
C ASP A 284 -12.98 -4.64 -7.59
N ILE A 285 -13.73 -3.83 -8.36
CA ILE A 285 -15.21 -3.75 -8.23
C ILE A 285 -15.86 -5.08 -8.67
N ARG A 286 -15.27 -5.79 -9.63
CA ARG A 286 -15.78 -7.09 -10.12
C ARG A 286 -15.47 -8.25 -9.19
N ASN A 287 -14.39 -8.18 -8.40
CA ASN A 287 -14.03 -9.26 -7.48
C ASN A 287 -14.81 -9.18 -6.14
N GLU A 288 -15.21 -8.00 -5.67
CA GLU A 288 -16.09 -7.88 -4.48
C GLU A 288 -17.49 -8.48 -4.73
N GLU A 289 -18.02 -8.40 -5.95
CA GLU A 289 -19.33 -8.99 -6.30
C GLU A 289 -19.29 -10.51 -6.48
N ASN A 290 -18.14 -11.08 -6.88
CA ASN A 290 -18.03 -12.53 -7.14
C ASN A 290 -17.72 -13.38 -5.88
N GLU A 291 -17.21 -12.78 -4.81
CA GLU A 291 -16.98 -13.50 -3.53
C GLU A 291 -18.20 -13.53 -2.62
N ALA A 292 -19.17 -12.63 -2.81
CA ALA A 292 -20.42 -12.61 -2.05
C ALA A 292 -21.43 -13.68 -2.49
N ASP A 293 -21.28 -14.26 -3.69
CA ASP A 293 -22.27 -15.17 -4.29
C ASP A 293 -21.89 -16.66 -4.19
N ASN A 294 -20.77 -17.01 -3.53
CA ASN A 294 -20.28 -18.39 -3.44
C ASN A 294 -20.29 -19.01 -2.03
N GLN A 295 -21.22 -18.58 -1.17
CA GLN A 295 -21.57 -19.31 0.05
C GLN A 295 -23.06 -19.68 0.05
N GLY A 296 -23.41 -20.71 -0.71
CA GLY A 296 -24.77 -21.25 -0.61
C GLY A 296 -25.20 -22.23 -1.69
N HIS A 297 -24.50 -23.34 -1.91
CA HIS A 297 -25.18 -24.56 -2.35
C HIS A 297 -24.35 -25.83 -2.09
N ALA A 298 -24.81 -26.65 -1.14
CA ALA A 298 -24.34 -28.02 -0.96
C ALA A 298 -24.83 -28.92 -2.12
N PRO A 299 -24.02 -29.83 -2.69
CA PRO A 299 -24.52 -30.73 -3.71
C PRO A 299 -25.21 -31.94 -3.07
N GLY A 300 -26.54 -31.97 -3.17
CA GLY A 300 -27.35 -33.15 -2.87
C GLY A 300 -27.21 -34.24 -3.93
N ARG A 301 -27.08 -35.48 -3.46
CA ARG A 301 -26.95 -36.73 -4.23
C ARG A 301 -28.20 -37.07 -5.06
N THR A 302 -27.92 -37.64 -6.24
CA THR A 302 -28.66 -38.68 -7.01
C THR A 302 -30.06 -38.38 -7.59
N ARG A 303 -30.18 -38.53 -8.92
CA ARG A 303 -31.01 -39.59 -9.53
C ARG A 303 -30.63 -39.89 -10.98
N LYS A 304 -30.82 -41.17 -11.29
CA LYS A 304 -30.48 -41.96 -12.46
C LYS A 304 -31.68 -41.95 -13.41
N GLY A 305 -31.47 -41.72 -14.71
CA GLY A 305 -32.50 -41.84 -15.74
C GLY A 305 -31.87 -41.89 -17.12
N LYS A 306 -31.85 -43.08 -17.72
CA LYS A 306 -31.47 -43.33 -19.10
C LYS A 306 -32.54 -42.76 -20.03
N ASP A 307 -32.15 -42.12 -21.12
CA ASP A 307 -32.67 -42.48 -22.44
C ASP A 307 -31.71 -42.01 -23.53
N GLY A 308 -31.42 -42.91 -24.46
CA GLY A 308 -30.60 -42.63 -25.63
C GLY A 308 -31.49 -42.53 -26.86
N MET A 309 -31.16 -41.63 -27.78
CA MET A 309 -31.45 -41.83 -29.19
C MET A 309 -30.56 -40.96 -30.08
N LEU A 310 -30.09 -41.62 -31.14
CA LEU A 310 -29.24 -41.23 -32.27
C LEU A 310 -29.70 -39.95 -33.00
N SER A 311 -28.74 -39.24 -33.62
CA SER A 311 -28.60 -39.25 -35.09
C SER A 311 -27.38 -38.45 -35.54
N ASP A 312 -26.68 -39.06 -36.49
CA ASP A 312 -25.55 -38.59 -37.28
C ASP A 312 -25.85 -37.34 -38.11
N TYR A 313 -24.80 -36.59 -38.46
CA TYR A 313 -24.66 -36.03 -39.81
C TYR A 313 -23.18 -35.85 -40.18
N VAL A 314 -22.78 -36.53 -41.24
CA VAL A 314 -21.51 -36.41 -41.96
C VAL A 314 -21.79 -35.62 -43.25
N VAL A 315 -20.93 -34.66 -43.59
CA VAL A 315 -20.31 -34.50 -44.92
C VAL A 315 -18.87 -34.03 -44.71
#